data_AF-A0A950UYI7-F1
#
_entry.id   AF-A0A950UYI7-F1
#
_cell.length_a   1.000
_cell.length_b   1.000
_cell.length_c   1.000
_cell.angle_alpha   90.00
_cell.angle_beta   90.00
_cell.angle_gamma   90.00
#
_symmetry.space_group_name_H-M   'P 1'
#
loop_
_entity.id
_entity.type
_entity.pdbx_description
1 polymer ?
#
loop_
_entity_poly.entity_id
_entity_poly.type
_entity_poly.pdbx_seq_one_letter_code
_entity_poly.pdbx_strand_id
1 'polypeptide(L)' 'MDVPLEITFHNLKPSAEIESLIREHVDRLEKLYPHLIGCRVSVEMLHRQHRSGNIPEVHIALRVPGREVAVSREPHH' A
#
# COMPACT_ATOMS: atom_id res chain seq x y z
N MET A 1 6.99 14.21 -0.80
CA MET A 1 6.45 13.90 -2.14
C MET A 1 5.78 15.15 -2.70
N ASP A 2 5.63 15.22 -4.02
CA ASP A 2 4.87 16.29 -4.71
C ASP A 2 3.38 15.93 -4.86
N VAL A 3 3.06 14.64 -4.98
CA VAL A 3 1.70 14.10 -5.05
C VAL A 3 1.30 13.56 -3.68
N PRO A 4 0.08 13.87 -3.17
CA PRO A 4 -0.39 13.33 -1.90
C PRO A 4 -0.49 11.80 -1.94
N LEU A 5 -0.21 11.16 -0.80
CA LEU A 5 -0.38 9.73 -0.61
C LEU A 5 -1.84 9.33 -0.87
N GLU A 6 -2.04 8.37 -1.77
CA GLU A 6 -3.35 7.78 -2.05
C GLU A 6 -3.46 6.41 -1.38
N ILE A 7 -4.50 6.22 -0.55
CA ILE A 7 -4.78 4.96 0.15
C ILE A 7 -6.16 4.48 -0.28
N THR A 8 -6.22 3.23 -0.75
CA THR A 8 -7.45 2.62 -1.25
C THR A 8 -7.67 1.26 -0.59
N PHE A 9 -8.93 0.96 -0.27
CA PHE A 9 -9.35 -0.30 0.32
C PHE A 9 -10.36 -0.97 -0.62
N HIS A 10 -10.04 -2.17 -1.10
CA HIS A 10 -10.88 -2.95 -2.01
C HIS A 10 -11.43 -4.21 -1.32
N ASN A 11 -12.75 -4.37 -1.32
CA ASN A 11 -13.46 -5.49 -0.67
C ASN A 11 -13.22 -5.61 0.85
N LEU A 12 -12.77 -4.54 1.50
CA LEU A 12 -12.68 -4.45 2.96
C LEU A 12 -13.11 -3.07 3.44
N LYS A 13 -13.48 -3.00 4.73
CA LYS A 13 -13.74 -1.71 5.37
C LYS A 13 -12.42 -0.97 5.60
N PRO A 14 -12.36 0.34 5.29
CA PRO A 14 -11.24 1.17 5.71
C PRO A 14 -11.00 1.05 7.21
N SER A 15 -9.74 0.95 7.62
CA SER A 15 -9.33 0.91 9.02
C SER A 15 -8.35 2.03 9.31
N ALA A 16 -8.64 2.84 10.32
CA ALA A 16 -7.78 3.95 10.75
C ALA A 16 -6.41 3.45 11.24
N GLU A 17 -6.35 2.27 11.85
CA GLU A 17 -5.10 1.65 12.29
C GLU A 17 -4.21 1.30 11.08
N ILE A 18 -4.80 0.68 10.05
CA ILE A 18 -4.08 0.34 8.82
C ILE A 18 -3.63 1.60 8.09
N GLU A 19 -4.49 2.62 8.00
CA GLU A 19 -4.15 3.90 7.38
C GLU A 19 -2.97 4.57 8.09
N SER A 20 -2.97 4.56 9.43
CA SER A 20 -1.87 5.14 10.22
C SER A 20 -0.56 4.41 10.00
N LEU A 21 -0.57 3.07 9.96
CA LEU A 21 0.62 2.26 9.66
C LEU A 21 1.17 2.54 8.26
N ILE A 22 0.29 2.65 7.27
CA ILE A 22 0.68 2.99 5.90
C ILE A 22 1.35 4.36 5.87
N ARG A 23 0.74 5.37 6.51
CA ARG A 23 1.31 6.73 6.60
C ARG A 23 2.69 6.72 7.25
N GLU A 24 2.86 6.03 8.38
CA GLU A 24 4.17 5.95 9.06
C GLU A 24 5.26 5.33 8.17
N HIS A 25 4.92 4.28 7.42
CA HIS A 25 5.86 3.64 6.50
C HIS A 25 6.20 4.53 5.30
N VAL A 26 5.22 5.27 4.77
CA VAL A 26 5.45 6.23 3.68
C VAL A 26 6.31 7.39 4.15
N ASP A 27 6.07 7.94 5.35
CA ASP A 27 6.90 8.99 5.94
C ASP A 27 8.37 8.54 6.08
N ARG A 28 8.59 7.27 6.43
CA ARG A 28 9.93 6.69 6.48
C ARG A 28 10.55 6.57 5.09
N LEU A 29 9.77 6.18 4.09
CA LEU A 29 10.22 6.06 2.71
C LEU A 29 10.60 7.44 2.12
N GLU A 30 9.81 8.48 2.38
CA GLU A 30 10.10 9.85 1.95
C GLU A 30 11.44 10.35 2.51
N LYS A 31 11.73 10.04 3.78
CA LYS A 31 13.01 10.40 4.41
C LYS A 31 14.21 9.68 3.78
N LEU A 32 14.02 8.45 3.31
CA LEU A 32 15.07 7.64 2.67
C LEU A 32 15.26 8.01 1.19
N TYR A 33 14.19 8.44 0.51
CA TYR A 33 14.21 8.78 -0.91
C TYR A 33 13.51 10.13 -1.17
N PRO A 34 14.23 11.26 -1.07
CA PRO A 34 13.65 12.60 -1.17
C PRO A 34 13.01 12.92 -2.52
N HIS A 35 13.37 12.18 -3.58
CA HIS A 35 12.84 12.35 -4.92
C HIS A 35 11.57 11.53 -5.18
N LEU A 36 10.91 11.01 -4.14
CA LEU A 36 9.64 10.31 -4.31
C LEU A 36 8.58 11.32 -4.80
N ILE A 37 8.02 11.10 -5.98
CA ILE A 37 7.00 11.98 -6.57
C ILE A 37 5.63 11.65 -6.00
N GLY A 38 5.33 10.35 -5.82
CA GLY A 38 4.06 9.91 -5.29
C GLY A 38 4.09 8.47 -4.82
N CYS A 39 3.12 8.12 -3.98
CA CYS A 39 2.92 6.78 -3.45
C CYS A 39 1.42 6.47 -3.46
N ARG A 40 1.07 5.31 -4.01
CA ARG A 40 -0.28 4.75 -3.95
C ARG A 40 -0.22 3.41 -3.26
N VAL A 41 -1.08 3.23 -2.27
CA VAL A 41 -1.22 1.97 -1.53
C VAL A 41 -2.64 1.48 -1.68
N SER A 42 -2.79 0.26 -2.17
CA SER A 42 -4.08 -0.44 -2.22
C SER A 42 -4.02 -1.69 -1.37
N VAL A 43 -4.97 -1.79 -0.44
CA VAL A 43 -5.18 -2.97 0.39
C VAL A 43 -6.41 -3.68 -0.15
N GLU A 44 -6.28 -4.96 -0.45
CA GLU A 44 -7.37 -5.77 -1.02
C GLU A 44 -7.59 -7.04 -0.19
N MET A 45 -8.86 -7.41 -0.02
CA MET A 45 -9.21 -8.72 0.51
C MET A 45 -9.82 -9.57 -0.61
N LEU A 46 -9.07 -10.59 -1.05
CA LEU A 46 -9.60 -11.57 -2.00
C LEU A 46 -10.71 -12.38 -1.32
N HIS A 47 -11.85 -12.50 -1.98
CA HIS A 47 -12.95 -13.39 -1.58
C HIS A 47 -12.53 -14.86 -1.76
N ARG A 48 -11.63 -15.38 -0.92
CA ARG A 48 -11.34 -16.81 -0.87
C ARG A 48 -12.04 -17.40 0.35
N GLN A 49 -13.12 -18.10 0.07
CA GLN A 49 -13.89 -18.87 1.04
C GLN A 49 -13.04 -20.04 1.56
N HIS A 50 -12.11 -19.82 2.48
CA HIS A 50 -11.62 -20.91 3.32
C HIS A 50 -11.53 -20.46 4.77
N ARG A 51 -12.05 -21.34 5.63
CA ARG A 51 -12.16 -21.16 7.07
C ARG A 51 -10.77 -20.95 7.65
N SER A 52 -10.57 -19.79 8.28
CA SER A 52 -9.37 -19.37 9.01
C SER A 52 -8.20 -18.91 8.13
N GLY A 53 -8.03 -17.58 7.94
CA GLY A 53 -6.77 -17.00 7.47
C GLY A 53 -6.80 -16.10 6.23
N ASN A 54 -7.83 -15.26 6.03
CA ASN A 54 -7.81 -14.28 4.94
C ASN A 54 -6.81 -13.16 5.25
N ILE A 55 -5.60 -13.28 4.71
CA ILE A 55 -4.56 -12.25 4.77
C ILE A 55 -4.86 -11.21 3.68
N PRO A 56 -4.91 -9.90 4.00
CA PRO A 56 -5.07 -8.87 3.00
C PRO A 56 -3.84 -8.80 2.08
N GLU A 57 -4.09 -8.64 0.79
CA GLU A 57 -3.07 -8.35 -0.20
C GLU A 57 -2.78 -6.85 -0.19
N VAL A 58 -1.50 -6.48 -0.29
CA VAL A 58 -1.08 -5.07 -0.30
C VAL A 58 -0.27 -4.81 -1.56
N HIS A 59 -0.71 -3.83 -2.35
CA HIS A 59 0.03 -3.32 -3.49
C HIS A 59 0.49 -1.90 -3.21
N ILE A 60 1.75 -1.64 -3.54
CA ILE A 60 2.41 -0.35 -3.35
C ILE A 60 2.98 0.07 -4.71
N ALA A 61 2.52 1.19 -5.24
CA ALA A 61 3.05 1.81 -6.43
C ALA A 61 3.75 3.12 -6.05
N LEU A 62 5.04 3.20 -6.35
CA LEU A 62 5.91 4.33 -6.08
C LEU A 62 6.27 5.01 -7.40
N ARG A 63 6.04 6.32 -7.48
CA ARG A 63 6.50 7.14 -8.61
C ARG A 63 7.76 7.89 -8.22
N VAL A 64 8.76 7.79 -9.07
CA VAL A 64 10.03 8.53 -8.95
C VAL A 64 10.35 9.15 -10.32
N PRO A 65 11.31 10.10 -10.41
CA PRO A 65 11.63 10.74 -11.67
C PRO A 65 12.00 9.71 -12.74
N GLY A 66 11.26 9.72 -13.85
CA GLY A 66 11.52 8.87 -15.01
C GLY A 66 11.13 7.39 -14.89
N ARG A 67 10.54 6.93 -13.77
CA ARG A 67 10.05 5.54 -13.65
C ARG A 67 8.96 5.36 -12.59
N GLU A 68 8.21 4.27 -12.72
CA GLU A 68 7.27 3.79 -11.70
C GLU A 68 7.76 2.42 -11.18
N VAL A 69 7.65 2.20 -9.87
CA VAL A 69 8.03 0.96 -9.19
C VAL A 69 6.80 0.41 -8.49
N ALA A 70 6.33 -0.76 -8.91
CA ALA A 70 5.21 -1.44 -8.28
C ALA A 70 5.70 -2.69 -7.52
N VAL A 71 5.23 -2.85 -6.29
CA VAL A 71 5.52 -4.02 -5.43
C VAL A 71 4.20 -4.53 -4.88
N SER A 72 3.92 -5.80 -5.10
CA SER A 72 2.76 -6.51 -4.55
C SER A 72 3.25 -7.55 -3.56
N ARG A 73 2.60 -7.65 -2.40
CA ARG A 73 2.82 -8.76 -1.48
C ARG A 73 1.58 -9.64 -1.44
N GLU A 74 1.60 -10.66 -2.27
CA GLU A 74 0.63 -11.76 -2.23
C GLU A 74 0.91 -12.63 -0.99
N PRO A 75 -0.13 -13.08 -0.27
CA PRO A 75 0.06 -14.10 0.75
C PRO A 75 0.50 -15.42 0.08
N HIS A 76 1.77 -15.77 0.25
CA HIS A 76 2.30 -17.07 -0.16
C HIS A 76 1.52 -18.19 0.55
N HIS A 77 1.02 -19.13 -0.26
CA HIS A 77 0.26 -20.30 0.13
C HIS A 77 1.12 -21.38 0.80
#